data_AF-A0AAJ5D1J5-F1
#
_entry.id   AF-A0AAJ5D1J5-F1
#
_cell.length_a   1.000
_cell.length_b   1.000
_cell.length_c   1.000
_cell.angle_alpha   90.00
_cell.angle_beta   90.00
_cell.angle_gamma   90.00
#
_symmetry.space_group_name_H-M   'P 1'
#
loop_
_entity.id
_entity.type
_entity.pdbx_description
1 polymer ?
#
loop_
_entity_poly.entity_id
_entity_poly.type
_entity_poly.pdbx_seq_one_letter_code
_entity_poly.pdbx_strand_id
1 'polypeptide(L)'
;MEKTFIALPSSPAFADFIAQCWKAHTASPENTRDALHAYLASRALVGDLIELSALACHIDAEHLGDWESGEGYYVRLHSTFPSLPASVQGRLMRQRAILHKARDVTLKLEAFQPDDAFYITALALPAATLRVSAQAGGALLSQLKDRVEVAGSAIDRRRLLAVVTANLMCDIVQRYELPHDMRCLLLEIAELDQALWSRIGEPSDIARSAYRLALARVRYDEPSGNGSGRYPRFLNIEA
;
A
#
# COMPACT_ATOMS: atom_id res chain seq x y z
N MET A 1 -16.53 -14.69 21.72
CA MET A 1 -17.06 -13.35 22.07
C MET A 1 -17.19 -12.57 20.78
N GLU A 2 -18.38 -12.49 20.21
CA GLU A 2 -18.65 -11.60 19.07
C GLU A 2 -18.43 -10.16 19.53
N LYS A 3 -17.45 -9.47 18.93
CA LYS A 3 -17.31 -8.02 19.11
C LYS A 3 -18.42 -7.38 18.30
N THR A 4 -19.51 -6.99 18.96
CA THR A 4 -20.53 -6.14 18.35
C THR A 4 -19.86 -4.83 17.94
N PHE A 5 -19.62 -4.66 16.64
CA PHE A 5 -19.10 -3.42 16.08
C PHE A 5 -20.23 -2.38 16.12
N ILE A 6 -20.18 -1.49 17.11
CA ILE A 6 -21.02 -0.30 17.12
C ILE A 6 -20.42 0.65 16.08
N ALA A 7 -21.12 0.84 14.96
CA ALA A 7 -20.77 1.86 13.98
C ALA A 7 -20.89 3.23 14.66
N LEU A 8 -19.78 3.96 14.71
CA LEU A 8 -19.79 5.33 15.19
C LEU A 8 -20.34 6.24 14.09
N PRO A 9 -21.06 7.31 14.44
CA PRO A 9 -21.65 8.19 13.45
C PRO A 9 -20.57 8.82 12.56
N SER A 10 -20.78 8.71 11.24
CA SER A 10 -20.09 9.47 10.20
C SER A 10 -21.12 10.32 9.45
N SER A 11 -20.70 11.45 8.89
CA SER A 11 -21.59 12.33 8.13
C SER A 11 -21.68 11.88 6.67
N PRO A 12 -22.83 12.02 5.97
CA PRO A 12 -22.88 11.88 4.51
C PRO A 12 -21.86 12.78 3.79
N ALA A 13 -21.61 13.98 4.35
CA ALA A 13 -20.59 14.89 3.83
C ALA A 13 -19.16 14.35 3.97
N PHE A 14 -18.91 13.43 4.91
CA PHE A 14 -17.63 12.73 5.04
C PHE A 14 -17.43 11.72 3.90
N ALA A 15 -18.46 10.92 3.60
CA ALA A 15 -18.39 9.90 2.54
C ALA A 15 -18.05 10.51 1.18
N ASP A 16 -18.70 11.64 0.83
CA ASP A 16 -18.39 12.35 -0.41
C ASP A 16 -16.98 12.95 -0.40
N PHE A 17 -16.56 13.51 0.74
CA PHE A 17 -15.24 14.10 0.91
C PHE A 17 -14.13 13.04 0.74
N ILE A 18 -14.22 11.91 1.44
CA ILE A 18 -13.18 10.88 1.40
C ILE A 18 -13.13 10.20 0.03
N ALA A 19 -14.28 10.01 -0.62
CA ALA A 19 -14.33 9.48 -1.99
C ALA A 19 -13.66 10.42 -3.00
N GLN A 20 -13.84 11.74 -2.85
CA GLN A 20 -13.13 12.73 -3.67
C GLN A 20 -11.62 12.70 -3.42
N CYS A 21 -11.20 12.58 -2.16
CA CYS A 21 -9.79 12.46 -1.80
C CYS A 21 -9.17 11.19 -2.42
N TRP A 22 -9.84 10.03 -2.34
CA TRP A 22 -9.42 8.80 -3.02
C TRP A 22 -9.37 8.94 -4.54
N LYS A 23 -10.18 9.81 -5.16
CA LYS A 23 -10.07 10.05 -6.59
C LYS A 23 -8.87 10.96 -6.94
N ALA A 24 -8.56 11.92 -6.07
CA ALA A 24 -7.56 12.96 -6.33
C ALA A 24 -6.13 12.60 -5.93
N HIS A 25 -5.95 11.67 -4.97
CA HIS A 25 -4.65 11.42 -4.33
C HIS A 25 -3.50 11.08 -5.29
N THR A 26 -3.77 10.39 -6.41
CA THR A 26 -2.72 10.04 -7.39
C THR A 26 -2.27 11.22 -8.24
N ALA A 27 -3.18 12.16 -8.54
CA ALA A 27 -2.91 13.31 -9.41
C ALA A 27 -2.44 14.55 -8.63
N SER A 28 -2.81 14.67 -7.36
CA SER A 28 -2.48 15.81 -6.50
C SER A 28 -2.36 15.37 -5.03
N PRO A 29 -1.32 14.57 -4.69
CA PRO A 29 -1.16 14.03 -3.35
C PRO A 29 -0.98 15.11 -2.29
N GLU A 30 -0.23 16.18 -2.57
CA GLU A 30 -0.01 17.29 -1.63
C GLU A 30 -1.32 18.02 -1.31
N ASN A 31 -2.10 18.37 -2.35
CA ASN A 31 -3.40 19.04 -2.16
C ASN A 31 -4.38 18.16 -1.38
N THR A 32 -4.35 16.85 -1.63
CA THR A 32 -5.20 15.90 -0.92
C THR A 32 -4.78 15.77 0.53
N ARG A 33 -3.47 15.68 0.82
CA ARG A 33 -2.93 15.72 2.19
C ARG A 33 -3.38 16.98 2.93
N ASP A 34 -3.25 18.15 2.32
CA ASP A 34 -3.64 19.42 2.92
C ASP A 34 -5.15 19.47 3.22
N ALA A 35 -5.98 18.94 2.31
CA ALA A 35 -7.41 18.80 2.53
C ALA A 35 -7.75 17.85 3.69
N LEU A 36 -7.03 16.72 3.84
CA LEU A 36 -7.21 15.79 4.97
C LEU A 36 -6.84 16.46 6.31
N HIS A 37 -5.73 17.21 6.36
CA HIS A 37 -5.36 17.96 7.55
C HIS A 37 -6.42 19.02 7.91
N ALA A 38 -6.92 19.76 6.92
CA ALA A 38 -7.97 20.75 7.13
C ALA A 38 -9.28 20.12 7.64
N TYR A 39 -9.64 18.94 7.11
CA TYR A 39 -10.82 18.20 7.55
C TYR A 39 -10.67 17.72 9.00
N LEU A 40 -9.51 17.12 9.34
CA LEU A 40 -9.19 16.69 10.70
C LEU A 40 -9.31 17.84 11.71
N ALA A 41 -8.85 19.04 11.34
CA ALA A 41 -8.84 20.20 12.23
C ALA A 41 -10.22 20.84 12.45
N SER A 42 -11.17 20.67 11.53
CA SER A 42 -12.39 21.49 11.50
C SER A 42 -13.71 20.72 11.61
N ARG A 43 -13.75 19.47 11.14
CA ARG A 43 -15.03 18.75 10.90
C ARG A 43 -15.03 17.28 11.29
N ALA A 44 -13.86 16.69 11.55
CA ALA A 44 -13.77 15.25 11.78
C ALA A 44 -14.56 14.79 13.01
N LEU A 45 -15.26 13.68 12.85
CA LEU A 45 -15.89 12.92 13.91
C LEU A 45 -15.09 11.65 14.19
N VAL A 46 -15.33 11.03 15.35
CA VAL A 46 -14.64 9.78 15.75
C VAL A 46 -14.86 8.66 14.72
N GLY A 47 -16.04 8.61 14.10
CA GLY A 47 -16.36 7.64 13.04
C GLY A 47 -15.50 7.79 11.79
N ASP A 48 -15.02 9.00 11.50
CA ASP A 48 -14.28 9.32 10.27
C ASP A 48 -12.79 8.95 10.37
N LEU A 49 -12.26 8.86 11.60
CA LEU A 49 -10.81 8.82 11.87
C LEU A 49 -10.10 7.62 11.24
N ILE A 50 -10.77 6.48 11.13
CA ILE A 50 -10.14 5.27 10.60
C ILE A 50 -9.83 5.46 9.11
N GLU A 51 -10.80 5.92 8.32
CA GLU A 51 -10.61 6.14 6.88
C GLU A 51 -9.71 7.35 6.61
N LEU A 52 -9.90 8.45 7.36
CA LEU A 52 -9.02 9.62 7.28
C LEU A 52 -7.55 9.24 7.53
N SER A 53 -7.28 8.51 8.60
CA SER A 53 -5.91 8.11 8.95
C SER A 53 -5.32 7.10 7.97
N ALA A 54 -6.12 6.20 7.41
CA ALA A 54 -5.64 5.24 6.42
C ALA A 54 -5.20 5.97 5.13
N LEU A 55 -6.01 6.93 4.64
CA LEU A 55 -5.64 7.70 3.46
C LEU A 55 -4.47 8.65 3.72
N ALA A 56 -4.41 9.29 4.89
CA ALA A 56 -3.26 10.12 5.27
C ALA A 56 -1.96 9.28 5.30
N CYS A 57 -1.99 8.12 5.96
CA CYS A 57 -0.87 7.17 5.98
C CYS A 57 -0.43 6.80 4.56
N HIS A 58 -1.39 6.42 3.71
CA HIS A 58 -1.13 6.04 2.32
C HIS A 58 -0.48 7.18 1.52
N ILE A 59 -1.00 8.40 1.61
CA ILE A 59 -0.45 9.55 0.88
C ILE A 59 0.95 9.91 1.38
N ASP A 60 1.12 10.08 2.69
CA ASP A 60 2.39 10.51 3.26
C ASP A 60 3.49 9.45 3.03
N ALA A 61 3.16 8.16 3.16
CA ALA A 61 4.11 7.07 2.98
C ALA A 61 4.37 6.71 1.52
N GLU A 62 3.33 6.46 0.73
CA GLU A 62 3.47 5.87 -0.61
C GLU A 62 3.63 6.92 -1.69
N HIS A 63 2.91 8.04 -1.61
CA HIS A 63 2.91 9.08 -2.64
C HIS A 63 3.93 10.19 -2.41
N LEU A 64 4.17 10.58 -1.15
CA LEU A 64 5.07 11.69 -0.84
C LEU A 64 6.42 11.19 -0.30
N GLY A 65 6.45 10.10 0.47
CA GLY A 65 7.63 9.70 1.23
C GLY A 65 7.94 10.68 2.37
N ASP A 66 6.95 11.42 2.83
CA ASP A 66 7.04 12.43 3.88
C ASP A 66 6.64 11.82 5.24
N TRP A 67 7.58 11.05 5.80
CA TRP A 67 7.39 10.33 7.05
C TRP A 67 7.09 11.25 8.24
N GLU A 68 7.68 12.45 8.24
CA GLU A 68 7.51 13.41 9.34
C GLU A 68 6.11 14.02 9.32
N SER A 69 5.59 14.40 8.16
CA SER A 69 4.20 14.84 8.02
C SER A 69 3.22 13.75 8.43
N GLY A 70 3.48 12.49 8.06
CA GLY A 70 2.68 11.35 8.47
C GLY A 70 2.64 11.17 9.99
N GLU A 71 3.80 11.20 10.66
CA GLU A 71 3.84 11.16 12.13
C GLU A 71 3.14 12.38 12.76
N GLY A 72 3.35 13.56 12.20
CA GLY A 72 2.69 14.80 12.61
C GLY A 72 1.16 14.72 12.49
N TYR A 73 0.63 14.01 11.49
CA TYR A 73 -0.80 13.74 11.35
C TYR A 73 -1.34 12.99 12.58
N TYR A 74 -0.66 11.91 13.00
CA TYR A 74 -1.09 11.11 14.15
C TYR A 74 -0.94 11.85 15.48
N VAL A 75 0.09 12.69 15.62
CA VAL A 75 0.24 13.56 16.80
C VAL A 75 -0.93 14.53 16.88
N ARG A 76 -1.28 15.20 15.77
CA ARG A 76 -2.44 16.10 15.71
C ARG A 76 -3.73 15.36 16.02
N LEU A 77 -3.95 14.20 15.40
CA LEU A 77 -5.15 13.39 15.65
C LEU A 77 -5.28 13.05 17.13
N HIS A 78 -4.20 12.62 17.79
CA HIS A 78 -4.23 12.29 19.21
C HIS A 78 -4.52 13.52 20.09
N SER A 79 -3.99 14.68 19.72
CA SER A 79 -4.28 15.94 20.43
C SER A 79 -5.72 16.42 20.26
N THR A 80 -6.30 16.26 19.06
CA THR A 80 -7.70 16.64 18.77
C THR A 80 -8.69 15.69 19.43
N PHE A 81 -8.36 14.41 19.55
CA PHE A 81 -9.21 13.37 20.12
C PHE A 81 -8.51 12.66 21.30
N PRO A 82 -8.42 13.29 22.48
CA PRO A 82 -7.68 12.75 23.62
C PRO A 82 -8.33 11.50 24.25
N SER A 83 -9.61 11.25 23.98
CA SER A 83 -10.36 10.12 24.54
C SER A 83 -11.07 9.33 23.46
N LEU A 84 -10.32 8.46 22.78
CA LEU A 84 -10.83 7.60 21.72
C LEU A 84 -11.32 6.26 22.27
N PRO A 85 -12.38 5.67 21.69
CA PRO A 85 -12.75 4.30 21.95
C PRO A 85 -11.59 3.35 21.64
N ALA A 86 -11.38 2.32 22.48
CA ALA A 86 -10.29 1.36 22.31
C ALA A 86 -10.28 0.68 20.92
N SER A 87 -11.46 0.46 20.33
CA SER A 87 -11.62 -0.09 18.98
C SER A 87 -11.05 0.82 17.89
N VAL A 88 -11.20 2.14 18.04
CA VAL A 88 -10.64 3.15 17.12
C VAL A 88 -9.15 3.31 17.38
N GLN A 89 -8.75 3.41 18.64
CA GLN A 89 -7.35 3.55 19.03
C GLN A 89 -6.49 2.40 18.48
N GLY A 90 -6.93 1.15 18.63
CA GLY A 90 -6.20 0.00 18.09
C GLY A 90 -6.04 0.05 16.57
N ARG A 91 -7.07 0.52 15.85
CA ARG A 91 -6.99 0.68 14.38
C ARG A 91 -6.02 1.78 13.97
N LEU A 92 -6.02 2.92 14.67
CA LEU A 92 -5.09 4.02 14.42
C LEU A 92 -3.64 3.63 14.75
N MET A 93 -3.43 2.85 15.81
CA MET A 93 -2.11 2.31 16.13
C MET A 93 -1.56 1.42 15.02
N ARG A 94 -2.42 0.61 14.38
CA ARG A 94 -2.02 -0.18 13.20
C ARG A 94 -1.61 0.71 12.03
N GLN A 95 -2.37 1.78 11.75
CA GLN A 95 -2.02 2.71 10.66
C GLN A 95 -0.67 3.40 10.90
N ARG A 96 -0.42 3.86 12.14
CA ARG A 96 0.89 4.40 12.49
C ARG A 96 2.01 3.35 12.41
N ALA A 97 1.75 2.11 12.80
CA ALA A 97 2.73 1.02 12.68
C ALA A 97 3.08 0.69 11.21
N ILE A 98 2.17 0.93 10.26
CA ILE A 98 2.46 0.81 8.82
C ILE A 98 3.55 1.81 8.42
N LEU A 99 3.43 3.08 8.83
CA LEU A 99 4.47 4.09 8.60
C LEU A 99 5.82 3.66 9.14
N HIS A 100 5.85 3.21 10.40
CA HIS A 100 7.10 2.81 11.06
C HIS A 100 7.71 1.57 10.40
N LYS A 101 6.89 0.57 10.05
CA LYS A 101 7.35 -0.66 9.40
C LYS A 101 7.83 -0.44 7.97
N ALA A 102 7.25 0.52 7.24
CA ALA A 102 7.70 0.88 5.91
C ALA A 102 9.07 1.58 5.95
N ARG A 103 9.29 2.45 6.95
CA ARG A 103 10.55 3.17 7.16
C ARG A 103 11.65 2.27 7.72
N ASP A 104 11.31 1.36 8.64
CA ASP A 104 12.21 0.39 9.24
C ASP A 104 11.66 -1.03 9.05
N VAL A 105 12.15 -1.71 8.01
CA VAL A 105 11.74 -3.07 7.67
C VAL A 105 12.14 -4.11 8.73
N THR A 106 13.06 -3.76 9.63
CA THR A 106 13.50 -4.62 10.74
C THR A 106 12.63 -4.47 11.99
N LEU A 107 11.76 -3.45 12.02
CA LEU A 107 10.86 -3.20 13.13
C LEU A 107 10.02 -4.46 13.43
N LYS A 108 10.10 -4.88 14.69
CA LYS A 108 9.33 -6.00 15.20
C LYS A 108 7.95 -5.55 15.62
N LEU A 109 6.94 -6.36 15.31
CA LEU A 109 5.52 -6.09 15.60
C LEU A 109 5.00 -6.98 16.73
N GLU A 110 5.83 -7.28 17.73
CA GLU A 110 5.51 -8.19 18.85
C GLU A 110 4.32 -7.70 19.70
N ALA A 111 4.05 -6.40 19.70
CA ALA A 111 2.89 -5.80 20.37
C ALA A 111 1.56 -6.05 19.63
N PHE A 112 1.60 -6.57 18.40
CA PHE A 112 0.44 -6.80 17.56
C PHE A 112 0.13 -8.30 17.46
N GLN A 113 -1.15 -8.63 17.30
CA GLN A 113 -1.57 -9.99 16.99
C GLN A 113 -1.01 -10.41 15.62
N PRO A 114 -0.81 -11.72 15.35
CA PRO A 114 -0.22 -12.19 14.09
C PRO A 114 -0.91 -11.67 12.82
N ASP A 115 -2.24 -11.61 12.82
CA ASP A 115 -3.02 -11.06 11.70
C ASP A 115 -2.81 -9.56 11.52
N ASP A 116 -2.73 -8.80 12.61
CA ASP A 116 -2.43 -7.37 12.56
C ASP A 116 -0.99 -7.13 12.09
N ALA A 117 -0.03 -7.95 12.52
CA ALA A 117 1.35 -7.87 12.08
C ALA A 117 1.48 -8.19 10.58
N PHE A 118 0.74 -9.18 10.07
CA PHE A 118 0.65 -9.46 8.63
C PHE A 118 0.03 -8.28 7.88
N TYR A 119 -1.09 -7.75 8.36
CA TYR A 119 -1.77 -6.59 7.78
C TYR A 119 -0.85 -5.36 7.69
N ILE A 120 -0.18 -5.02 8.79
CA ILE A 120 0.77 -3.91 8.86
C ILE A 120 1.93 -4.13 7.89
N THR A 121 2.50 -5.33 7.85
CA THR A 121 3.62 -5.66 6.96
C THR A 121 3.19 -5.59 5.49
N ALA A 122 1.98 -6.06 5.17
CA ALA A 122 1.43 -6.03 3.82
C ALA A 122 1.22 -4.59 3.35
N LEU A 123 0.61 -3.73 4.16
CA LEU A 123 0.40 -2.33 3.79
C LEU A 123 1.67 -1.46 3.87
N ALA A 124 2.71 -1.91 4.57
CA ALA A 124 4.02 -1.24 4.55
C ALA A 124 4.84 -1.54 3.29
N LEU A 125 4.55 -2.66 2.61
CA LEU A 125 5.30 -3.14 1.44
C LEU A 125 5.38 -2.10 0.31
N PRO A 126 4.30 -1.43 -0.12
CA PRO A 126 4.38 -0.45 -1.20
C PRO A 126 5.28 0.72 -0.86
N ALA A 127 5.09 1.34 0.31
CA ALA A 127 5.89 2.49 0.74
C ALA A 127 7.39 2.13 0.88
N ALA A 128 7.71 0.99 1.49
CA ALA A 128 9.10 0.52 1.59
C ALA A 128 9.73 0.31 0.20
N THR A 129 8.99 -0.28 -0.72
CA THR A 129 9.46 -0.53 -2.10
C THR A 129 9.65 0.77 -2.87
N LEU A 130 8.66 1.66 -2.83
CA LEU A 130 8.59 2.84 -3.67
C LEU A 130 9.44 4.00 -3.17
N ARG A 131 9.67 4.10 -1.85
CA ARG A 131 10.35 5.23 -1.19
C ARG A 131 11.65 4.91 -0.49
N VAL A 132 11.90 3.64 -0.14
CA VAL A 132 13.15 3.25 0.51
C VAL A 132 14.08 2.58 -0.50
N SER A 133 13.75 1.36 -0.95
CA SER A 133 14.52 0.64 -1.97
C SER A 133 13.83 -0.67 -2.40
N ALA A 134 14.27 -1.23 -3.52
CA ALA A 134 13.88 -2.59 -3.91
C ALA A 134 14.30 -3.62 -2.84
N GLN A 135 15.46 -3.46 -2.20
CA GLN A 135 15.91 -4.34 -1.11
C GLN A 135 14.96 -4.31 0.09
N ALA A 136 14.49 -3.13 0.50
CA ALA A 136 13.52 -2.97 1.58
C ALA A 136 12.19 -3.64 1.22
N GLY A 137 11.71 -3.44 -0.01
CA GLY A 137 10.52 -4.11 -0.54
C GLY A 137 10.64 -5.64 -0.52
N GLY A 138 11.75 -6.18 -1.04
CA GLY A 138 12.03 -7.61 -1.03
C GLY A 138 12.09 -8.21 0.38
N ALA A 139 12.66 -7.49 1.34
CA ALA A 139 12.69 -7.93 2.73
C ALA A 139 11.29 -8.06 3.37
N LEU A 140 10.38 -7.13 3.08
CA LEU A 140 8.99 -7.22 3.53
C LEU A 140 8.21 -8.30 2.77
N LEU A 141 8.45 -8.43 1.46
CA LEU A 141 7.84 -9.47 0.63
C LEU A 141 8.20 -10.86 1.13
N SER A 142 9.47 -11.11 1.49
CA SER A 142 9.91 -12.37 2.09
C SER A 142 9.18 -12.66 3.41
N GLN A 143 9.08 -11.66 4.29
CA GLN A 143 8.34 -11.80 5.57
C GLN A 143 6.86 -12.18 5.35
N LEU A 144 6.24 -11.66 4.27
CA LEU A 144 4.86 -11.96 3.92
C LEU A 144 4.71 -13.37 3.34
N LYS A 145 5.61 -13.79 2.44
CA LYS A 145 5.63 -15.15 1.86
C LYS A 145 5.73 -16.22 2.94
N ASP A 146 6.56 -16.01 3.96
CA ASP A 146 6.74 -16.96 5.07
C ASP A 146 5.48 -17.11 5.94
N ARG A 147 4.58 -16.10 5.90
CA ARG A 147 3.42 -16.00 6.82
C ARG A 147 2.07 -16.22 6.13
N VAL A 148 2.01 -16.14 4.81
CA VAL A 148 0.75 -16.21 4.05
C VAL A 148 0.07 -17.58 4.17
N GLU A 149 0.84 -18.65 4.37
CA GLU A 149 0.34 -20.04 4.50
C GLU A 149 0.26 -20.54 5.95
N VAL A 150 0.51 -19.70 6.95
CA VAL A 150 0.43 -20.10 8.38
C VAL A 150 -1.02 -20.27 8.80
N ALA A 151 -1.34 -21.40 9.46
CA ALA A 151 -2.70 -21.83 9.84
C ALA A 151 -3.64 -20.72 10.37
N GLY A 152 -4.90 -20.74 9.90
CA GLY A 152 -5.93 -19.72 10.18
C GLY A 152 -6.12 -18.72 9.03
N SER A 153 -7.38 -18.35 8.73
CA SER A 153 -7.84 -17.33 7.74
C SER A 153 -6.99 -17.12 6.46
N ALA A 154 -6.40 -18.17 5.90
CA ALA A 154 -5.45 -18.08 4.78
C ALA A 154 -6.04 -17.37 3.55
N ILE A 155 -7.35 -17.43 3.34
CA ILE A 155 -8.01 -16.75 2.23
C ILE A 155 -7.97 -15.22 2.34
N ASP A 156 -8.19 -14.66 3.53
CA ASP A 156 -8.20 -13.20 3.74
C ASP A 156 -6.78 -12.64 3.63
N ARG A 157 -5.79 -13.35 4.16
CA ARG A 157 -4.37 -12.98 4.03
C ARG A 157 -3.91 -13.04 2.57
N ARG A 158 -4.27 -14.10 1.84
CA ARG A 158 -3.99 -14.20 0.40
C ARG A 158 -4.66 -13.06 -0.36
N ARG A 159 -5.91 -12.73 -0.05
CA ARG A 159 -6.65 -11.66 -0.72
C ARG A 159 -6.03 -10.29 -0.45
N LEU A 160 -5.65 -10.00 0.79
CA LEU A 160 -4.93 -8.78 1.14
C LEU A 160 -3.62 -8.68 0.35
N LEU A 161 -2.79 -9.73 0.37
CA LEU A 161 -1.51 -9.73 -0.31
C LEU A 161 -1.67 -9.61 -1.83
N ALA A 162 -2.69 -10.24 -2.41
CA ALA A 162 -3.00 -10.15 -3.84
C ALA A 162 -3.43 -8.72 -4.24
N VAL A 163 -4.24 -8.04 -3.41
CA VAL A 163 -4.60 -6.64 -3.66
C VAL A 163 -3.39 -5.72 -3.56
N VAL A 164 -2.58 -5.88 -2.51
CA VAL A 164 -1.37 -5.06 -2.29
C VAL A 164 -0.38 -5.23 -3.44
N THR A 165 -0.09 -6.48 -3.85
CA THR A 165 0.85 -6.77 -4.93
C THR A 165 0.33 -6.30 -6.28
N ALA A 166 -0.96 -6.43 -6.56
CA ALA A 166 -1.58 -5.88 -7.76
C ALA A 166 -1.41 -4.35 -7.87
N ASN A 167 -1.64 -3.61 -6.78
CA ASN A 167 -1.49 -2.15 -6.75
C ASN A 167 -0.02 -1.74 -6.91
N LEU A 168 0.88 -2.36 -6.13
CA LEU A 168 2.31 -2.07 -6.19
C LEU A 168 2.90 -2.33 -7.59
N MET A 169 2.47 -3.38 -8.28
CA MET A 169 2.88 -3.60 -9.66
C MET A 169 2.47 -2.46 -10.58
N CYS A 170 1.24 -1.97 -10.46
CA CYS A 170 0.76 -0.84 -11.25
C CYS A 170 1.61 0.41 -11.01
N ASP A 171 2.02 0.65 -9.76
CA ASP A 171 2.86 1.80 -9.42
C ASP A 171 4.29 1.66 -9.97
N ILE A 172 4.87 0.46 -9.91
CA ILE A 172 6.24 0.22 -10.41
C ILE A 172 6.26 0.22 -11.94
N VAL A 173 5.32 -0.46 -12.61
CA VAL A 173 5.32 -0.64 -14.07
C VAL A 173 5.18 0.68 -14.83
N GLN A 174 4.50 1.66 -14.22
CA GLN A 174 4.29 3.00 -14.80
C GLN A 174 5.52 3.91 -14.70
N ARG A 175 6.55 3.54 -13.92
CA ARG A 175 7.77 4.34 -13.82
C ARG A 175 8.55 4.27 -15.13
N TYR A 176 8.91 5.44 -15.66
CA TYR A 176 9.65 5.60 -16.91
C TYR A 176 10.98 4.80 -16.88
N GLU A 177 11.80 5.05 -15.87
CA GLU A 177 13.04 4.33 -15.62
C GLU A 177 12.89 3.38 -14.43
N LEU A 178 13.31 2.14 -14.64
CA LEU A 178 13.38 1.12 -13.60
C LEU A 178 14.82 0.60 -13.49
N PRO A 179 15.47 0.78 -12.33
CA PRO A 179 16.72 0.09 -12.01
C PRO A 179 16.57 -1.43 -12.05
N HIS A 180 17.67 -2.15 -12.28
CA HIS A 180 17.64 -3.62 -12.46
C HIS A 180 17.08 -4.36 -11.24
N ASP A 181 17.49 -3.98 -10.03
CA ASP A 181 16.98 -4.53 -8.77
C ASP A 181 15.45 -4.36 -8.65
N MET A 182 14.92 -3.19 -9.02
CA MET A 182 13.49 -2.94 -9.03
C MET A 182 12.75 -3.77 -10.08
N ARG A 183 13.37 -4.07 -11.23
CA ARG A 183 12.79 -4.98 -12.24
C ARG A 183 12.75 -6.42 -11.76
N CYS A 184 13.81 -6.90 -11.12
CA CYS A 184 13.84 -8.22 -10.50
C CYS A 184 12.73 -8.35 -9.47
N LEU A 185 12.58 -7.35 -8.60
CA LEU A 185 11.52 -7.31 -7.61
C LEU A 185 10.12 -7.25 -8.26
N LEU A 186 9.94 -6.43 -9.31
CA LEU A 186 8.69 -6.36 -10.06
C LEU A 186 8.25 -7.73 -10.59
N LEU A 187 9.19 -8.48 -11.19
CA LEU A 187 8.90 -9.83 -11.70
C LEU A 187 8.51 -10.78 -10.56
N GLU A 188 9.24 -10.77 -9.44
CA GLU A 188 8.91 -11.60 -8.27
C GLU A 188 7.52 -11.29 -7.70
N ILE A 189 7.18 -9.99 -7.58
CA ILE A 189 5.86 -9.54 -7.13
C ILE A 189 4.78 -10.03 -8.12
N ALA A 190 5.03 -9.96 -9.42
CA ALA A 190 4.07 -10.36 -10.44
C ALA A 190 3.80 -11.87 -10.47
N GLU A 191 4.84 -12.67 -10.26
CA GLU A 191 4.70 -14.12 -10.14
C GLU A 191 3.89 -14.49 -8.90
N LEU A 192 4.12 -13.79 -7.78
CA LEU A 192 3.33 -13.98 -6.56
C LEU A 192 1.87 -13.55 -6.74
N ASP A 193 1.61 -12.38 -7.34
CA ASP A 193 0.25 -11.88 -7.63
C ASP A 193 -0.53 -12.90 -8.48
N GLN A 194 0.10 -13.40 -9.56
CA GLN A 194 -0.49 -14.44 -10.39
C GLN A 194 -0.80 -15.71 -9.60
N ALA A 195 0.14 -16.18 -8.78
CA ALA A 195 -0.04 -17.38 -7.97
C ALA A 195 -1.19 -17.22 -6.95
N LEU A 196 -1.35 -16.03 -6.37
CA LEU A 196 -2.43 -15.72 -5.43
C LEU A 196 -3.78 -15.67 -6.15
N TRP A 197 -3.94 -14.84 -7.18
CA TRP A 197 -5.22 -14.72 -7.90
C TRP A 197 -5.64 -16.03 -8.58
N SER A 198 -4.71 -16.85 -9.05
CA SER A 198 -5.04 -18.19 -9.58
C SER A 198 -5.67 -19.11 -8.52
N ARG A 199 -5.42 -18.86 -7.22
CA ARG A 199 -5.96 -19.67 -6.12
C ARG A 199 -7.27 -19.14 -5.55
N ILE A 200 -7.45 -17.82 -5.50
CA ILE A 200 -8.55 -17.18 -4.75
C ILE A 200 -9.39 -16.19 -5.57
N GLY A 201 -9.02 -15.93 -6.83
CA GLY A 201 -9.64 -14.94 -7.68
C GLY A 201 -10.77 -15.47 -8.54
N GLU A 202 -11.59 -14.55 -9.02
CA GLU A 202 -12.57 -14.82 -10.07
C GLU A 202 -11.89 -14.80 -11.46
N PRO A 203 -12.56 -15.26 -12.54
CA PRO A 203 -11.96 -15.27 -13.88
C PRO A 203 -11.38 -13.92 -14.33
N SER A 204 -11.99 -12.81 -13.93
CA SER A 204 -11.50 -11.46 -14.22
C SER A 204 -10.19 -11.14 -13.48
N ASP A 205 -10.06 -11.56 -12.22
CA ASP A 205 -8.84 -11.38 -11.42
C ASP A 205 -7.68 -12.20 -11.98
N ILE A 206 -7.96 -13.45 -12.38
CA ILE A 206 -6.99 -14.37 -13.00
C ILE A 206 -6.48 -13.79 -14.33
N ALA A 207 -7.38 -13.26 -15.17
CA ALA A 207 -6.99 -12.66 -16.43
C ALA A 207 -6.17 -11.37 -16.23
N ARG A 208 -6.56 -10.51 -15.27
CA ARG A 208 -5.85 -9.27 -14.96
C ARG A 208 -4.46 -9.51 -14.38
N SER A 209 -4.31 -10.49 -13.49
CA SER A 209 -3.01 -10.89 -12.97
C SER A 209 -2.10 -11.42 -14.07
N ALA A 210 -2.64 -12.21 -15.02
CA ALA A 210 -1.85 -12.77 -16.11
C ALA A 210 -1.32 -11.67 -17.04
N TYR A 211 -2.15 -10.66 -17.29
CA TYR A 211 -1.75 -9.45 -18.02
C TYR A 211 -0.64 -8.67 -17.29
N ARG A 212 -0.76 -8.47 -15.98
CA ARG A 212 0.28 -7.79 -15.18
C ARG A 212 1.61 -8.56 -15.20
N LEU A 213 1.58 -9.89 -15.12
CA LEU A 213 2.78 -10.72 -15.26
C LEU A 213 3.43 -10.57 -16.64
N ALA A 214 2.65 -10.52 -17.71
CA ALA A 214 3.18 -10.26 -19.05
C ALA A 214 3.88 -8.89 -19.13
N LEU A 215 3.28 -7.84 -18.57
CA LEU A 215 3.91 -6.51 -18.50
C LEU A 215 5.21 -6.52 -17.69
N ALA A 216 5.21 -7.19 -16.53
CA ALA A 216 6.39 -7.30 -15.68
C ALA A 216 7.56 -7.97 -16.41
N ARG A 217 7.30 -9.03 -17.18
CA ARG A 217 8.32 -9.70 -18.01
C ARG A 217 8.90 -8.78 -19.07
N VAL A 218 8.04 -8.00 -19.76
CA VAL A 218 8.51 -7.00 -20.73
C VAL A 218 9.44 -5.99 -20.05
N ARG A 219 9.05 -5.45 -18.89
CA ARG A 219 9.90 -4.50 -18.15
C ARG A 219 11.19 -5.12 -17.64
N TYR A 220 11.18 -6.40 -17.29
CA TYR A 220 12.37 -7.13 -16.85
C TYR A 220 13.40 -7.28 -17.97
N ASP A 221 12.96 -7.66 -19.16
CA ASP A 221 13.81 -7.90 -20.33
C ASP A 221 14.27 -6.62 -21.05
N GLU A 222 13.79 -5.44 -20.64
CA GLU A 222 14.18 -4.18 -21.28
C GLU A 222 15.69 -3.92 -21.20
N PRO A 223 16.35 -3.47 -22.27
CA PRO A 223 17.75 -3.06 -22.20
C PRO A 223 17.96 -1.88 -21.24
N SER A 224 19.13 -1.80 -20.61
CA SER A 224 19.55 -0.62 -19.83
C SER A 224 19.56 0.63 -20.72
N GLY A 225 18.93 1.72 -20.28
CA GLY A 225 18.83 2.96 -21.05
C GLY A 225 17.68 3.01 -22.08
N ASN A 226 16.83 1.98 -22.16
CA ASN A 226 15.68 1.97 -23.07
C ASN A 226 14.45 2.71 -22.49
N GLY A 227 14.60 3.99 -22.15
CA GLY A 227 13.53 4.77 -21.52
C GLY A 227 12.27 4.91 -22.39
N SER A 228 12.40 4.87 -23.72
CA SER A 228 11.27 5.09 -24.63
C SER A 228 10.50 3.83 -25.04
N GLY A 229 10.99 2.62 -24.69
CA GLY A 229 10.41 1.35 -25.16
C GLY A 229 10.50 1.12 -26.67
N ARG A 230 11.25 1.96 -27.41
CA ARG A 230 11.45 1.82 -28.86
C ARG A 230 12.69 1.00 -29.14
N TYR A 231 12.60 0.07 -30.09
CA TYR A 231 13.80 -0.59 -30.61
C TYR A 231 14.71 0.46 -31.25
N PRO A 232 16.00 0.54 -30.88
CA PRO A 232 16.95 1.36 -31.61
C PRO A 232 17.02 0.87 -33.06
N ARG A 233 16.57 1.72 -34.00
CA ARG A 233 16.43 1.34 -35.43
C ARG A 233 17.72 0.81 -36.01
N PHE A 234 18.82 1.50 -35.76
CA PHE A 234 20.13 1.15 -36.31
C PHE A 234 20.56 -0.28 -35.91
N LEU A 235 20.41 -0.63 -34.62
CA LEU A 235 20.85 -1.92 -34.09
C LEU A 235 19.96 -3.11 -34.48
N ASN A 236 18.71 -2.88 -34.91
CA ASN A 236 17.73 -3.95 -35.13
C ASN A 236 17.25 -4.08 -36.58
N ILE A 237 17.42 -3.04 -37.40
CA ILE A 237 16.93 -3.01 -38.79
C ILE A 237 18.05 -2.69 -39.78
N GLU A 238 19.03 -1.87 -39.38
CA GLU A 238 20.05 -1.34 -40.29
C GLU A 238 21.45 -1.97 -40.09
N ALA A 239 21.54 -3.08 -39.34
CA ALA A 239 22.78 -3.82 -39.08
C ALA A 239 23.25 -4.68 -40.26
#